data_AF-M6U4Z7-F1
#
_entry.id   AF-M6U4Z7-F1
#
_cell.length_a   1.000
_cell.length_b   1.000
_cell.length_c   1.000
_cell.angle_alpha   90.00
_cell.angle_beta   90.00
_cell.angle_gamma   90.00
#
_symmetry.space_group_name_H-M   'P 1'
#
loop_
_entity.id
_entity.type
_entity.pdbx_description
1 polymer ?
#
loop_
_entity_poly.entity_id
_entity_poly.type
_entity_poly.pdbx_seq_one_letter_code
_entity_poly.pdbx_strand_id
1 'polypeptide(L)'
;MRYYVDGELKKEEAYTERKKLWGWAPLIFYNMFTLKPETHDFESRNAGRILKKIAPNIAKTLTELENERSKELAVKSETETSTNWKKVNKSSLKDIIEFLRNVPDGEMKNKANDFLVNLLNKKVQTYLERQFPFVKPYLMNDLIDFDGSNFNHTFYQVFRGLILGRNPESGFKIETHLSQKDGKIIWRIDSKSETHFLYFSPYKKNMTLEKIISKKNGYEENLNSQETYTLGKYIFNMFAEFPTYNHTDVEFLDKIN
;
A
#
# COMPACT_ATOMS: atom_id res chain seq x y z
N MET A 1 10.70 -41.72 15.46
CA MET A 1 10.66 -41.05 14.14
C MET A 1 10.86 -39.56 14.32
N ARG A 2 11.49 -38.94 13.32
CA ARG A 2 11.94 -37.55 13.33
C ARG A 2 11.26 -36.77 12.21
N TYR A 3 10.61 -35.65 12.55
CA TYR A 3 9.98 -34.71 11.62
C TYR A 3 10.85 -33.47 11.49
N TYR A 4 11.12 -33.07 10.24
CA TYR A 4 12.04 -31.99 9.92
C TYR A 4 11.35 -30.90 9.08
N VAL A 5 11.71 -29.65 9.35
CA VAL A 5 11.37 -28.48 8.53
C VAL A 5 12.68 -27.74 8.25
N ASP A 6 13.02 -27.55 6.97
CA ASP A 6 14.29 -26.92 6.54
C ASP A 6 15.57 -27.49 7.21
N GLY A 7 15.58 -28.79 7.51
CA GLY A 7 16.69 -29.46 8.18
C GLY A 7 16.71 -29.37 9.71
N GLU A 8 15.78 -28.62 10.32
CA GLU A 8 15.62 -28.57 11.77
C GLU A 8 14.63 -29.63 12.27
N LEU A 9 15.00 -30.39 13.31
CA LEU A 9 14.15 -31.39 13.94
C LEU A 9 13.06 -30.70 14.78
N LYS A 10 11.79 -30.79 14.34
CA LYS A 10 10.65 -30.20 15.06
C LYS A 10 9.95 -31.19 15.99
N LYS A 11 10.01 -32.49 15.69
CA LYS A 11 9.37 -33.52 16.52
C LYS A 11 10.15 -34.82 16.50
N GLU A 12 10.42 -35.37 17.68
CA GLU A 12 10.99 -36.70 17.85
C GLU A 12 10.06 -37.51 18.76
N GLU A 13 9.43 -38.56 18.22
CA GLU A 13 8.65 -39.50 19.01
C GLU A 13 9.31 -40.88 18.99
N ALA A 14 9.49 -41.48 20.17
CA ALA A 14 9.97 -42.84 20.33
C ALA A 14 8.88 -43.84 19.92
N TYR A 15 9.29 -44.89 19.20
CA TYR A 15 8.39 -45.98 18.80
C TYR A 15 7.86 -46.69 20.03
N THR A 16 6.54 -46.69 20.22
CA THR A 16 5.87 -47.52 21.23
C THR A 16 4.85 -48.38 20.50
N GLU A 17 4.93 -49.71 20.68
CA GLU A 17 4.17 -50.74 19.96
C GLU A 17 2.64 -50.53 19.98
N ARG A 18 2.11 -49.67 20.86
CA ARG A 18 0.67 -49.37 20.96
C ARG A 18 0.12 -48.43 19.89
N LYS A 19 0.95 -47.66 19.15
CA LYS A 19 0.43 -46.81 18.05
C LYS A 19 0.37 -47.63 16.76
N LYS A 20 -0.81 -48.18 16.44
CA LYS A 20 -1.10 -48.92 15.19
C LYS A 20 -0.54 -48.18 13.97
N LEU A 21 0.05 -48.93 13.02
CA LEU A 21 0.67 -48.46 11.76
C LEU A 21 -0.01 -47.26 11.06
N TRP A 22 -1.34 -47.14 11.17
CA TRP A 22 -2.15 -46.07 10.57
C TRP A 22 -1.82 -44.65 11.09
N GLY A 23 -1.33 -44.51 12.33
CA GLY A 23 -0.93 -43.20 12.86
C GLY A 23 0.39 -42.67 12.29
N TRP A 24 1.21 -43.57 11.73
CA TRP A 24 2.58 -43.28 11.27
C TRP A 24 2.72 -43.19 9.75
N ALA A 25 1.83 -43.86 9.02
CA ALA A 25 1.82 -43.83 7.56
C ALA A 25 1.89 -42.40 6.97
N PRO A 26 1.17 -41.39 7.49
CA PRO A 26 1.24 -40.04 6.92
C PRO A 26 2.64 -39.38 7.01
N LEU A 27 3.33 -39.55 8.14
CA LEU A 27 4.69 -39.00 8.35
C LEU A 27 5.73 -39.69 7.46
N ILE A 28 5.60 -41.02 7.27
CA ILE A 28 6.48 -41.80 6.38
C ILE A 28 6.31 -41.33 4.93
N PHE A 29 5.08 -41.19 4.45
CA PHE A 29 4.83 -40.70 3.09
C PHE A 29 5.28 -39.25 2.91
N TYR A 30 5.00 -38.36 3.87
CA TYR A 30 5.46 -36.97 3.80
C TYR A 30 6.97 -36.86 3.66
N ASN A 31 7.75 -37.59 4.46
CA ASN A 31 9.21 -37.63 4.35
C ASN A 31 9.67 -38.23 3.01
N MET A 32 8.98 -39.24 2.48
CA MET A 32 9.31 -39.89 1.19
C MET A 32 9.12 -38.96 -0.03
N PHE A 33 8.15 -38.04 0.03
CA PHE A 33 7.90 -37.07 -1.06
C PHE A 33 8.66 -35.75 -0.90
N THR A 34 9.14 -35.42 0.32
CA THR A 34 9.84 -34.15 0.60
C THR A 34 11.35 -34.27 0.77
N LEU A 35 11.86 -35.46 1.13
CA LEU A 35 13.29 -35.80 1.18
C LEU A 35 13.56 -36.82 0.07
N LYS A 36 14.58 -36.60 -0.76
CA LYS A 36 14.93 -37.47 -1.91
C LYS A 36 14.85 -38.96 -1.53
N PRO A 37 14.02 -39.79 -2.20
CA PRO A 37 13.75 -41.13 -1.72
C PRO A 37 14.84 -42.12 -2.15
N GLU A 38 15.36 -42.89 -1.18
CA GLU A 38 15.96 -44.20 -1.46
C GLU A 38 14.85 -45.23 -1.61
N THR A 39 14.88 -45.96 -2.72
CA THR A 39 13.84 -46.86 -3.22
C THR A 39 13.73 -48.14 -2.40
N HIS A 40 12.53 -48.45 -1.89
CA HIS A 40 12.17 -49.81 -1.48
C HIS A 40 10.75 -50.18 -1.95
N ASP A 41 10.66 -51.31 -2.66
CA ASP A 41 9.44 -51.88 -3.23
C ASP A 41 8.49 -52.43 -2.16
N PHE A 42 7.21 -52.06 -2.24
CA PHE A 42 6.14 -52.54 -1.34
C PHE A 42 5.19 -53.48 -2.11
N GLU A 43 5.25 -54.78 -1.83
CA GLU A 43 4.49 -55.81 -2.55
C GLU A 43 2.97 -55.78 -2.29
N SER A 44 2.20 -56.00 -3.36
CA SER A 44 0.77 -55.72 -3.46
C SER A 44 -0.10 -57.00 -3.56
N ARG A 45 -0.92 -57.28 -2.53
CA ARG A 45 -2.22 -58.00 -2.68
C ARG A 45 -3.34 -57.50 -1.76
N ASN A 46 -3.03 -56.91 -0.60
CA ASN A 46 -4.02 -56.26 0.30
C ASN A 46 -3.94 -54.73 0.34
N ALA A 47 -3.01 -54.14 -0.41
CA ALA A 47 -2.71 -52.71 -0.40
C ALA A 47 -3.91 -51.86 -0.81
N GLY A 48 -4.70 -52.25 -1.82
CA GLY A 48 -5.79 -51.42 -2.36
C GLY A 48 -6.95 -51.15 -1.39
N ARG A 49 -7.36 -52.14 -0.57
CA ARG A 49 -8.42 -51.96 0.45
C ARG A 49 -7.93 -51.19 1.67
N ILE A 50 -6.67 -51.42 2.04
CA ILE A 50 -5.97 -50.73 3.13
C ILE A 50 -5.80 -49.25 2.76
N LEU A 51 -5.26 -48.96 1.57
CA LEU A 51 -5.12 -47.61 1.01
C LEU A 51 -6.46 -46.87 0.94
N LYS A 52 -7.55 -47.48 0.45
CA LYS A 52 -8.87 -46.82 0.43
C LYS A 52 -9.39 -46.45 1.83
N LYS A 53 -9.05 -47.21 2.88
CA LYS A 53 -9.47 -46.91 4.27
C LYS A 53 -8.59 -45.87 4.96
N ILE A 54 -7.30 -45.76 4.63
CA ILE A 54 -6.41 -44.72 5.23
C ILE A 54 -6.33 -43.48 4.39
N ALA A 55 -6.48 -43.56 3.07
CA ALA A 55 -6.23 -42.44 2.18
C ALA A 55 -6.94 -41.15 2.64
N PRO A 56 -8.19 -41.16 3.14
CA PRO A 56 -8.81 -39.97 3.69
C PRO A 56 -8.11 -39.44 4.96
N ASN A 57 -7.68 -40.33 5.86
CA ASN A 57 -6.96 -39.97 7.08
C ASN A 57 -5.50 -39.54 6.79
N ILE A 58 -4.86 -40.14 5.79
CA ILE A 58 -3.53 -39.74 5.30
C ILE A 58 -3.63 -38.37 4.64
N ALA A 59 -4.58 -38.16 3.73
CA ALA A 59 -4.80 -36.87 3.07
C ALA A 59 -5.08 -35.78 4.12
N LYS A 60 -5.96 -36.04 5.09
CA LYS A 60 -6.23 -35.10 6.18
C LYS A 60 -4.97 -34.75 6.99
N THR A 61 -4.19 -35.76 7.39
CA THR A 61 -2.95 -35.53 8.16
C THR A 61 -1.88 -34.82 7.32
N LEU A 62 -1.77 -35.15 6.03
CA LEU A 62 -0.85 -34.50 5.10
C LEU A 62 -1.21 -33.03 4.91
N THR A 63 -2.50 -32.73 4.72
CA THR A 63 -3.02 -31.35 4.64
C THR A 63 -2.80 -30.59 5.95
N GLU A 64 -2.97 -31.23 7.11
CA GLU A 64 -2.65 -30.61 8.41
C GLU A 64 -1.15 -30.26 8.52
N LEU A 65 -0.26 -31.19 8.15
CA LEU A 65 1.20 -30.96 8.14
C LEU A 65 1.64 -29.91 7.11
N GLU A 66 1.02 -29.89 5.93
CA GLU A 66 1.24 -28.86 4.90
C GLU A 66 0.79 -27.48 5.40
N ASN A 67 -0.34 -27.41 6.11
CA ASN A 67 -0.83 -26.18 6.71
C ASN A 67 0.09 -25.70 7.85
N GLU A 68 0.56 -26.60 8.72
CA GLU A 68 1.52 -26.26 9.77
C GLU A 68 2.85 -25.77 9.19
N ARG A 69 3.40 -26.48 8.20
CA ARG A 69 4.62 -26.03 7.49
C ARG A 69 4.42 -24.67 6.82
N SER A 70 3.28 -24.47 6.16
CA SER A 70 2.97 -23.19 5.50
C SER A 70 2.89 -22.04 6.51
N LYS A 71 2.33 -22.28 7.70
CA LYS A 71 2.30 -21.32 8.80
C LYS A 71 3.71 -21.01 9.33
N GLU A 72 4.54 -22.04 9.57
CA GLU A 72 5.91 -21.83 10.04
C GLU A 72 6.76 -21.04 9.02
N LEU A 73 6.63 -21.36 7.73
CA LEU A 73 7.31 -20.64 6.66
C LEU A 73 6.85 -19.17 6.58
N ALA A 74 5.55 -18.91 6.77
CA ALA A 74 5.03 -17.55 6.82
C ALA A 74 5.60 -16.77 8.01
N VAL A 75 5.66 -17.37 9.21
CA VAL A 75 6.25 -16.73 10.40
C VAL A 75 7.74 -16.43 10.21
N LYS A 76 8.50 -17.37 9.65
CA LYS A 76 9.93 -17.19 9.37
C LYS A 76 10.15 -16.07 8.35
N SER A 77 9.40 -16.08 7.25
CA SER A 77 9.40 -15.02 6.24
C SER A 77 9.07 -13.64 6.83
N GLU A 78 8.06 -13.55 7.69
CA GLU A 78 7.66 -12.30 8.34
C GLU A 78 8.75 -11.79 9.30
N THR A 79 9.41 -12.70 10.03
CA THR A 79 10.50 -12.37 10.95
C THR A 79 11.73 -11.85 10.20
N GLU A 80 12.10 -12.50 9.09
CA GLU A 80 13.17 -12.07 8.19
C GLU A 80 12.85 -10.71 7.57
N THR A 81 11.62 -10.52 7.08
CA THR A 81 11.13 -9.26 6.52
C THR A 81 11.16 -8.13 7.55
N SER A 82 10.74 -8.38 8.79
CA SER A 82 10.82 -7.42 9.89
C SER A 82 12.26 -7.03 10.23
N THR A 83 13.18 -8.00 10.19
CA THR A 83 14.60 -7.76 10.40
C THR A 83 15.20 -6.91 9.28
N ASN A 84 14.81 -7.18 8.03
CA ASN A 84 15.22 -6.39 6.87
C ASN A 84 14.66 -4.97 6.94
N TRP A 85 13.39 -4.80 7.32
CA TRP A 85 12.80 -3.48 7.51
C TRP A 85 13.60 -2.63 8.51
N LYS A 86 14.06 -3.21 9.63
CA LYS A 86 14.87 -2.48 10.62
C LYS A 86 16.18 -1.92 10.04
N LYS A 87 16.73 -2.54 8.99
CA LYS A 87 17.97 -2.11 8.31
C LYS A 87 17.76 -1.05 7.22
N VAL A 88 16.56 -0.92 6.66
CA VAL A 88 16.22 0.09 5.63
C VAL A 88 16.57 1.50 6.11
N ASN A 89 17.13 2.37 5.28
CA ASN A 89 17.28 3.77 5.66
C ASN A 89 15.94 4.50 5.58
N LYS A 90 15.35 4.87 6.72
CA LYS A 90 14.04 5.54 6.78
C LYS A 90 14.08 7.02 6.36
N SER A 91 15.27 7.58 6.14
CA SER A 91 15.41 8.91 5.55
C SER A 91 15.46 8.88 4.02
N SER A 92 15.63 7.71 3.40
CA SER A 92 15.70 7.53 1.94
C SER A 92 14.36 7.02 1.43
N LEU A 93 13.64 7.82 0.65
CA LEU A 93 12.42 7.36 -0.01
C LEU A 93 12.71 6.21 -0.97
N LYS A 94 13.86 6.23 -1.63
CA LYS A 94 14.31 5.16 -2.53
C LYS A 94 14.38 3.82 -1.80
N ASP A 95 15.02 3.78 -0.64
CA ASP A 95 15.24 2.53 0.12
C ASP A 95 13.91 1.97 0.65
N ILE A 96 12.99 2.84 1.07
CA ILE A 96 11.65 2.44 1.53
C ILE A 96 10.83 1.86 0.37
N ILE A 97 10.83 2.52 -0.80
CA ILE A 97 10.11 2.04 -1.99
C ILE A 97 10.72 0.72 -2.49
N GLU A 98 12.04 0.59 -2.50
CA GLU A 98 12.73 -0.63 -2.89
C GLU A 98 12.38 -1.80 -1.96
N PHE A 99 12.36 -1.57 -0.65
CA PHE A 99 11.88 -2.56 0.32
C PHE A 99 10.44 -3.01 0.00
N LEU A 100 9.52 -2.05 -0.21
CA LEU A 100 8.11 -2.35 -0.47
C LEU A 100 7.87 -3.12 -1.78
N ARG A 101 8.73 -2.94 -2.79
CA ARG A 101 8.67 -3.68 -4.06
C ARG A 101 9.11 -5.14 -3.92
N ASN A 102 10.06 -5.41 -3.02
CA ASN A 102 10.71 -6.72 -2.90
C ASN A 102 10.08 -7.62 -1.84
N VAL A 103 9.12 -7.11 -1.07
CA VAL A 103 8.52 -7.81 0.07
C VAL A 103 7.11 -8.33 -0.29
N PRO A 104 6.80 -9.60 0.05
CA PRO A 104 5.47 -10.16 -0.15
C PRO A 104 4.42 -9.46 0.72
N ASP A 105 3.15 -9.60 0.35
CA ASP A 105 2.07 -9.03 1.15
C ASP A 105 2.04 -9.67 2.55
N GLY A 106 1.89 -8.84 3.57
CA GLY A 106 2.06 -9.23 4.96
C GLY A 106 2.01 -8.03 5.91
N GLU A 107 2.08 -8.30 7.20
CA GLU A 107 1.95 -7.29 8.25
C GLU A 107 3.06 -6.21 8.14
N MET A 108 4.29 -6.63 7.87
CA MET A 108 5.43 -5.74 7.73
C MET A 108 5.36 -4.89 6.46
N LYS A 109 4.82 -5.43 5.35
CA LYS A 109 4.57 -4.62 4.15
C LYS A 109 3.54 -3.53 4.43
N ASN A 110 2.46 -3.85 5.13
CA ASN A 110 1.43 -2.88 5.53
C ASN A 110 2.03 -1.79 6.42
N LYS A 111 2.79 -2.18 7.46
CA LYS A 111 3.49 -1.24 8.34
C LYS A 111 4.47 -0.32 7.60
N ALA A 112 5.25 -0.87 6.67
CA ALA A 112 6.16 -0.08 5.84
C ALA A 112 5.41 0.86 4.88
N ASN A 113 4.26 0.43 4.36
CA ASN A 113 3.41 1.25 3.51
C ASN A 113 2.78 2.41 4.30
N ASP A 114 2.27 2.15 5.50
CA ASP A 114 1.75 3.20 6.40
C ASP A 114 2.84 4.21 6.76
N PHE A 115 4.07 3.73 7.00
CA PHE A 115 5.22 4.61 7.21
C PHE A 115 5.47 5.50 5.99
N LEU A 116 5.50 4.92 4.78
CA LEU A 116 5.69 5.66 3.53
C LEU A 116 4.59 6.70 3.33
N VAL A 117 3.32 6.32 3.50
CA VAL A 117 2.16 7.21 3.37
C VAL A 117 2.27 8.41 4.31
N ASN A 118 2.63 8.17 5.58
CA ASN A 118 2.83 9.23 6.57
C ASN A 118 4.00 10.14 6.20
N LEU A 119 5.12 9.57 5.73
CA LEU A 119 6.27 10.35 5.29
C LEU A 119 5.93 11.23 4.08
N LEU A 120 5.25 10.69 3.08
CA LEU A 120 4.82 11.44 1.89
C LEU A 120 3.84 12.56 2.25
N ASN A 121 2.87 12.29 3.13
CA ASN A 121 1.96 13.32 3.65
C ASN A 121 2.72 14.47 4.32
N LYS A 122 3.68 14.14 5.19
CA LYS A 122 4.52 15.14 5.86
C LYS A 122 5.33 15.97 4.86
N LYS A 123 5.87 15.34 3.80
CA LYS A 123 6.60 16.06 2.74
C LYS A 123 5.70 17.02 1.97
N VAL A 124 4.47 16.62 1.64
CA VAL A 124 3.47 17.51 1.00
C VAL A 124 3.17 18.72 1.88
N GLN A 125 2.86 18.50 3.16
CA GLN A 125 2.60 19.58 4.10
C GLN A 125 3.81 20.52 4.23
N THR A 126 5.01 19.96 4.43
CA THR A 126 6.26 20.74 4.56
C THR A 126 6.53 21.58 3.32
N TYR A 127 6.30 21.02 2.13
CA TYR A 127 6.45 21.76 0.88
C TYR A 127 5.47 22.94 0.81
N LEU A 128 4.18 22.70 1.08
CA LEU A 128 3.16 23.74 1.05
C LEU A 128 3.42 24.84 2.09
N GLU A 129 3.81 24.48 3.32
CA GLU A 129 4.15 25.48 4.35
C GLU A 129 5.33 26.36 3.96
N ARG A 130 6.32 25.81 3.26
CA ARG A 130 7.53 26.54 2.85
C ARG A 130 7.29 27.44 1.65
N GLN A 131 6.66 26.90 0.61
CA GLN A 131 6.44 27.63 -0.63
C GLN A 131 5.28 28.61 -0.52
N PHE A 132 4.27 28.29 0.30
CA PHE A 132 3.06 29.08 0.47
C PHE A 132 2.73 29.26 1.96
N PRO A 133 3.51 30.02 2.74
CA PRO A 133 3.31 30.14 4.19
C PRO A 133 1.88 30.54 4.61
N PHE A 134 1.17 31.30 3.77
CA PHE A 134 -0.22 31.69 4.00
C PHE A 134 -1.21 30.52 4.04
N VAL A 135 -0.88 29.34 3.49
CA VAL A 135 -1.77 28.16 3.55
C VAL A 135 -1.61 27.35 4.83
N LYS A 136 -0.52 27.55 5.57
CA LYS A 136 -0.16 26.77 6.77
C LYS A 136 -1.31 26.59 7.77
N PRO A 137 -2.09 27.64 8.12
CA PRO A 137 -3.17 27.50 9.10
C PRO A 137 -4.31 26.57 8.65
N TYR A 138 -4.37 26.25 7.35
CA TYR A 138 -5.52 25.62 6.73
C TYR A 138 -5.24 24.23 6.18
N LEU A 139 -4.01 23.73 6.25
CA LEU A 139 -3.62 22.46 5.64
C LEU A 139 -4.53 21.31 6.04
N MET A 140 -4.90 21.25 7.33
CA MET A 140 -5.73 20.19 7.90
C MET A 140 -7.23 20.50 7.88
N ASN A 141 -7.65 21.61 7.27
CA ASN A 141 -9.07 21.93 7.19
C ASN A 141 -9.77 21.00 6.20
N ASP A 142 -10.99 20.59 6.54
CA ASP A 142 -11.83 19.82 5.64
C ASP A 142 -12.25 20.67 4.45
N LEU A 143 -12.14 20.11 3.24
CA LEU A 143 -12.63 20.75 2.02
C LEU A 143 -14.12 20.54 1.88
N ILE A 144 -14.85 21.66 1.82
CA ILE A 144 -16.30 21.66 1.63
C ILE A 144 -16.69 22.56 0.47
N ASP A 145 -17.87 22.33 -0.07
CA ASP A 145 -18.50 23.23 -1.03
C ASP A 145 -19.25 24.37 -0.32
N PHE A 146 -19.69 25.37 -1.09
CA PHE A 146 -20.39 26.54 -0.55
C PHE A 146 -21.71 26.18 0.17
N ASP A 147 -22.35 25.06 -0.20
CA ASP A 147 -23.56 24.54 0.44
C ASP A 147 -23.29 23.69 1.70
N GLY A 148 -22.01 23.46 2.03
CA GLY A 148 -21.56 22.64 3.16
C GLY A 148 -21.30 21.18 2.82
N SER A 149 -21.50 20.74 1.57
CA SER A 149 -21.19 19.38 1.11
C SER A 149 -19.71 19.09 1.25
N ASN A 150 -19.36 17.91 1.77
CA ASN A 150 -17.96 17.53 2.01
C ASN A 150 -17.35 16.85 0.78
N PHE A 151 -16.14 17.28 0.38
CA PHE A 151 -15.37 16.64 -0.69
C PHE A 151 -14.62 15.37 -0.24
N ASN A 152 -14.63 15.06 1.06
CA ASN A 152 -13.91 13.98 1.74
C ASN A 152 -12.39 14.08 1.60
N HIS A 153 -11.87 15.31 1.54
CA HIS A 153 -10.45 15.62 1.50
C HIS A 153 -10.14 16.72 2.51
N THR A 154 -8.93 16.72 3.04
CA THR A 154 -8.36 17.90 3.71
C THR A 154 -7.62 18.76 2.70
N PHE A 155 -7.45 20.06 3.00
CA PHE A 155 -6.91 21.02 2.06
C PHE A 155 -5.54 20.62 1.47
N TYR A 156 -4.62 20.09 2.28
CA TYR A 156 -3.31 19.69 1.75
C TYR A 156 -3.37 18.47 0.80
N GLN A 157 -4.41 17.62 0.94
CA GLN A 157 -4.45 16.35 0.23
C GLN A 157 -4.62 16.55 -1.26
N VAL A 158 -5.39 17.55 -1.70
CA VAL A 158 -5.66 17.81 -3.12
C VAL A 158 -4.43 18.30 -3.90
N PHE A 159 -3.28 18.45 -3.25
CA PHE A 159 -2.00 18.78 -3.88
C PHE A 159 -1.01 17.61 -3.92
N ARG A 160 -1.37 16.43 -3.37
CA ARG A 160 -0.47 15.27 -3.26
C ARG A 160 0.10 14.85 -4.61
N GLY A 161 -0.75 14.56 -5.59
CA GLY A 161 -0.34 14.12 -6.92
C GLY A 161 0.58 15.14 -7.60
N LEU A 162 0.31 16.43 -7.45
CA LEU A 162 1.13 17.52 -8.00
C LEU A 162 2.53 17.57 -7.37
N ILE A 163 2.61 17.44 -6.05
CA ILE A 163 3.86 17.63 -5.31
C ILE A 163 4.71 16.36 -5.32
N LEU A 164 4.08 15.20 -5.16
CA LEU A 164 4.73 13.90 -5.06
C LEU A 164 5.12 13.34 -6.43
N GLY A 165 4.33 13.65 -7.46
CA GLY A 165 4.42 13.01 -8.76
C GLY A 165 5.25 13.78 -9.77
N ARG A 166 5.72 13.05 -10.79
CA ARG A 166 6.03 13.58 -12.13
C ARG A 166 4.90 13.16 -13.07
N ASN A 167 4.63 13.96 -14.09
CA ASN A 167 3.67 13.60 -15.12
C ASN A 167 4.11 12.29 -15.80
N PRO A 168 3.25 11.27 -15.89
CA PRO A 168 3.62 9.95 -16.40
C PRO A 168 3.92 9.95 -17.91
N GLU A 169 3.35 10.87 -18.67
CA GLU A 169 3.55 10.98 -20.11
C GLU A 169 4.81 11.80 -20.44
N SER A 170 5.00 12.93 -19.76
CA SER A 170 6.08 13.87 -20.08
C SER A 170 7.30 13.75 -19.18
N GLY A 171 7.19 13.07 -18.04
CA GLY A 171 8.24 13.00 -17.02
C GLY A 171 8.48 14.30 -16.26
N PHE A 172 7.79 15.40 -16.60
CA PHE A 172 7.98 16.70 -15.96
C PHE A 172 7.12 16.85 -14.71
N LYS A 173 7.63 17.61 -13.74
CA LYS A 173 6.88 18.00 -12.56
C LYS A 173 5.81 19.03 -12.91
N ILE A 174 4.61 18.87 -12.37
CA ILE A 174 3.55 19.88 -12.51
C ILE A 174 3.75 20.92 -11.40
N GLU A 175 3.84 22.18 -11.77
CA GLU A 175 3.99 23.26 -10.80
C GLU A 175 2.68 23.52 -10.05
N THR A 176 2.79 23.77 -8.75
CA THR A 176 1.66 24.17 -7.91
C THR A 176 1.64 25.69 -7.82
N HIS A 177 0.57 26.32 -8.28
CA HIS A 177 0.42 27.78 -8.25
C HIS A 177 -0.65 28.19 -7.25
N LEU A 178 -0.23 28.64 -6.07
CA LEU A 178 -1.10 29.17 -5.03
C LEU A 178 -0.80 30.65 -4.81
N SER A 179 -1.86 31.44 -4.64
CA SER A 179 -1.78 32.85 -4.28
C SER A 179 -2.84 33.20 -3.24
N GLN A 180 -2.68 34.34 -2.58
CA GLN A 180 -3.66 34.85 -1.63
C GLN A 180 -4.11 36.25 -2.06
N LYS A 181 -5.42 36.48 -2.06
CA LYS A 181 -6.01 37.79 -2.34
C LYS A 181 -7.29 37.97 -1.52
N ASP A 182 -7.42 39.11 -0.84
CA ASP A 182 -8.61 39.46 -0.05
C ASP A 182 -9.01 38.38 0.98
N GLY A 183 -8.01 37.76 1.62
CA GLY A 183 -8.21 36.67 2.60
C GLY A 183 -8.54 35.31 1.99
N LYS A 184 -8.68 35.21 0.66
CA LYS A 184 -8.97 33.98 -0.08
C LYS A 184 -7.70 33.36 -0.63
N ILE A 185 -7.66 32.04 -0.69
CA ILE A 185 -6.61 31.29 -1.37
C ILE A 185 -7.07 30.97 -2.78
N ILE A 186 -6.21 31.21 -3.77
CA ILE A 186 -6.51 30.96 -5.17
C ILE A 186 -5.52 29.92 -5.67
N TRP A 187 -6.03 28.78 -6.12
CA TRP A 187 -5.26 27.76 -6.81
C TRP A 187 -5.46 27.89 -8.32
N ARG A 188 -4.35 28.12 -9.03
CA ARG A 188 -4.32 28.16 -10.49
C ARG A 188 -3.85 26.81 -11.04
N ILE A 189 -4.61 26.28 -11.99
CA ILE A 189 -4.28 25.08 -12.75
C ILE A 189 -4.24 25.47 -14.22
N ASP A 190 -3.07 25.32 -14.85
CA ASP A 190 -2.89 25.58 -16.27
C ASP A 190 -2.96 24.28 -17.07
N SER A 191 -3.77 24.27 -18.13
CA SER A 191 -3.78 23.24 -19.16
C SER A 191 -3.35 23.85 -20.51
N LYS A 192 -3.24 23.00 -21.55
CA LYS A 192 -2.82 23.46 -22.89
C LYS A 192 -3.76 24.51 -23.50
N SER A 193 -5.04 24.50 -23.15
CA SER A 193 -6.06 25.34 -23.78
C SER A 193 -6.88 26.19 -22.79
N GLU A 194 -6.71 25.95 -21.50
CA GLU A 194 -7.62 26.47 -20.47
C GLU A 194 -6.91 26.60 -19.13
N THR A 195 -7.18 27.67 -18.40
CA THR A 195 -6.69 27.88 -17.04
C THR A 195 -7.87 27.91 -16.09
N HIS A 196 -7.83 27.09 -15.04
CA HIS A 196 -8.82 27.11 -13.97
C HIS A 196 -8.27 27.83 -12.74
N PHE A 197 -9.11 28.66 -12.12
CA PHE A 197 -8.85 29.33 -10.86
C PHE A 197 -9.88 28.86 -9.83
N LEU A 198 -9.42 28.12 -8.83
CA LEU A 198 -10.25 27.64 -7.73
C LEU A 198 -10.07 28.61 -6.56
N TYR A 199 -11.19 29.20 -6.12
CA TYR A 199 -11.21 30.17 -5.03
C TYR A 199 -11.65 29.49 -3.75
N PHE A 200 -10.81 29.59 -2.73
CA PHE A 200 -11.04 29.00 -1.43
C PHE A 200 -11.13 30.06 -0.35
N SER A 201 -12.13 29.92 0.51
CA SER A 201 -12.32 30.77 1.68
C SER A 201 -12.27 29.94 2.96
N PRO A 202 -11.43 30.33 3.94
CA PRO A 202 -11.40 29.66 5.22
C PRO A 202 -12.66 30.01 6.03
N TYR A 203 -13.32 28.99 6.58
CA TYR A 203 -14.46 29.17 7.48
C TYR A 203 -14.42 28.16 8.62
N LYS A 204 -14.19 28.64 9.84
CA LYS A 204 -14.00 27.81 11.04
C LYS A 204 -12.88 26.76 10.80
N LYS A 205 -13.20 25.47 10.91
CA LYS A 205 -12.28 24.34 10.66
C LYS A 205 -12.32 23.82 9.22
N ASN A 206 -13.01 24.52 8.33
CA ASN A 206 -13.22 24.11 6.95
C ASN A 206 -12.51 25.07 5.99
N MET A 207 -12.29 24.58 4.78
CA MET A 207 -11.87 25.36 3.63
C MET A 207 -12.94 25.20 2.56
N THR A 208 -13.66 26.28 2.27
CA THR A 208 -14.79 26.27 1.36
C THR A 208 -14.32 26.60 -0.06
N LEU A 209 -14.63 25.73 -1.02
CA LEU A 209 -14.56 26.07 -2.44
C LEU A 209 -15.75 27.00 -2.76
N GLU A 210 -15.47 28.27 -3.05
CA GLU A 210 -16.53 29.24 -3.33
C GLU A 210 -16.97 29.23 -4.79
N LYS A 211 -16.00 29.13 -5.70
CA LYS A 211 -16.22 29.17 -7.14
C LYS A 211 -15.00 28.67 -7.90
N ILE A 212 -15.24 28.26 -9.13
CA ILE A 212 -14.21 28.00 -10.13
C ILE A 212 -14.42 28.97 -11.29
N ILE A 213 -13.39 29.74 -11.62
CA ILE A 213 -13.36 30.54 -12.84
C ILE A 213 -12.52 29.79 -13.86
N SER A 214 -13.11 29.50 -15.02
CA SER A 214 -12.36 28.99 -16.16
C SER A 214 -12.03 30.10 -17.13
N LYS A 215 -10.79 30.10 -17.64
CA LYS A 215 -10.33 31.05 -18.65
C LYS A 215 -9.88 30.30 -19.90
N LYS A 216 -10.57 30.57 -21.02
CA LYS A 216 -10.31 29.95 -22.32
C LYS A 216 -10.28 31.01 -23.40
N ASN A 217 -9.18 31.10 -24.15
CA ASN A 217 -9.00 32.07 -25.24
C ASN A 217 -9.33 33.53 -24.86
N GLY A 218 -9.03 33.93 -23.62
CA GLY A 218 -9.29 35.29 -23.12
C GLY A 218 -10.70 35.52 -22.56
N TYR A 219 -11.63 34.58 -22.76
CA TYR A 219 -12.95 34.61 -22.13
C TYR A 219 -12.90 33.96 -20.74
N GLU A 220 -13.60 34.57 -19.79
CA GLU A 220 -13.73 34.07 -18.42
C GLU A 220 -15.17 33.59 -18.20
N GLU A 221 -15.31 32.35 -17.76
CA GLU A 221 -16.57 31.70 -17.42
C GLU A 221 -16.57 31.38 -15.93
N ASN A 222 -17.62 31.83 -15.23
CA ASN A 222 -17.86 31.44 -13.86
C ASN A 222 -18.85 30.28 -13.85
N LEU A 223 -18.42 29.13 -13.33
CA LEU A 223 -19.27 27.96 -13.26
C LEU A 223 -20.41 28.17 -12.28
N ASN A 224 -21.57 27.57 -12.55
CA ASN A 224 -22.64 27.55 -11.56
C ASN A 224 -22.28 26.64 -10.37
N SER A 225 -23.14 26.61 -9.35
CA SER A 225 -22.92 25.82 -8.13
C SER A 225 -22.70 24.33 -8.38
N GLN A 226 -23.56 23.71 -9.18
CA GLN A 226 -23.52 22.27 -9.44
C GLN A 226 -22.29 21.89 -10.29
N GLU A 227 -21.96 22.72 -11.27
CA GLU A 227 -20.76 22.56 -12.09
C GLU A 227 -19.49 22.74 -11.27
N THR A 228 -19.48 23.73 -10.37
CA THR A 228 -18.38 23.97 -9.41
C THR A 228 -18.14 22.74 -8.54
N TYR A 229 -19.18 22.18 -7.93
CA TYR A 229 -19.05 20.98 -7.11
C TYR A 229 -18.50 19.79 -7.92
N THR A 230 -19.08 19.55 -9.10
CA THR A 230 -18.74 18.40 -9.94
C THR A 230 -17.30 18.48 -10.43
N LEU A 231 -16.89 19.64 -10.95
CA LEU A 231 -15.53 19.87 -11.42
C LEU A 231 -14.52 19.90 -10.26
N GLY A 232 -14.85 20.57 -9.15
CA GLY A 232 -14.02 20.60 -7.96
C GLY A 232 -13.75 19.20 -7.43
N LYS A 233 -14.79 18.38 -7.28
CA LYS A 233 -14.66 16.97 -6.85
C LYS A 233 -13.78 16.16 -7.81
N TYR A 234 -13.92 16.34 -9.12
CA TYR A 234 -13.09 15.67 -10.11
C TYR A 234 -11.61 16.05 -9.96
N ILE A 235 -11.31 17.36 -9.89
CA ILE A 235 -9.96 17.88 -9.70
C ILE A 235 -9.35 17.37 -8.39
N PHE A 236 -10.10 17.43 -7.28
CA PHE A 236 -9.63 17.01 -5.97
C PHE A 236 -9.32 15.52 -5.96
N ASN A 237 -10.19 14.67 -6.51
CA ASN A 237 -9.93 13.24 -6.59
C ASN A 237 -8.70 12.94 -7.45
N MET A 238 -8.55 13.60 -8.60
CA MET A 238 -7.40 13.40 -9.49
C MET A 238 -6.08 13.69 -8.79
N PHE A 239 -5.99 14.79 -8.03
CA PHE A 239 -4.73 15.23 -7.41
C PHE A 239 -4.56 14.77 -5.95
N ALA A 240 -5.58 14.19 -5.31
CA ALA A 240 -5.46 13.66 -3.96
C ALA A 240 -4.80 12.28 -3.88
N GLU A 241 -4.75 11.55 -5.00
CA GLU A 241 -4.15 10.23 -5.08
C GLU A 241 -2.63 10.27 -4.94
N PHE A 242 -2.07 9.18 -4.37
CA PHE A 242 -0.64 8.97 -4.36
C PHE A 242 -0.18 8.50 -5.74
N PRO A 243 0.92 9.05 -6.29
CA PRO A 243 1.49 8.53 -7.52
C PRO A 243 1.97 7.09 -7.30
N THR A 244 2.02 6.31 -8.39
CA THR A 244 2.71 5.02 -8.34
C THR A 244 4.19 5.23 -8.05
N TYR A 245 4.86 4.19 -7.53
CA TYR A 245 6.28 4.29 -7.19
C TYR A 245 7.18 4.71 -8.36
N ASN A 246 6.83 4.36 -9.60
CA ASN A 246 7.59 4.74 -10.79
C ASN A 246 7.44 6.23 -11.16
N HIS A 247 6.35 6.87 -10.72
CA HIS A 247 6.06 8.27 -11.00
C HIS A 247 6.30 9.17 -9.79
N THR A 248 6.80 8.61 -8.68
CA THR A 248 7.16 9.38 -7.48
C THR A 248 8.49 10.10 -7.70
N ASP A 249 8.51 11.41 -7.46
CA ASP A 249 9.66 12.29 -7.66
C ASP A 249 10.67 12.22 -6.50
N VAL A 250 11.30 11.05 -6.32
CA VAL A 250 12.17 10.76 -5.16
C VAL A 250 13.26 11.81 -4.97
N GLU A 251 13.95 12.20 -6.04
CA GLU A 251 15.07 13.17 -6.00
C GLU A 251 14.65 14.56 -5.50
N PHE A 252 13.45 15.01 -5.88
CA PHE A 252 12.88 16.24 -5.39
C PHE A 252 12.43 16.10 -3.93
N LEU A 253 11.74 15.01 -3.62
CA LEU A 253 11.16 14.78 -2.31
C LEU A 253 12.23 14.60 -1.23
N ASP A 254 13.37 13.99 -1.53
CA ASP A 254 14.50 13.87 -0.59
C ASP A 254 15.13 15.21 -0.23
N LYS A 255 14.91 16.27 -1.03
CA LYS A 255 15.34 17.65 -0.71
C LYS A 255 14.36 18.38 0.21
N ILE A 256 13.14 17.85 0.41
CA ILE A 256 12.17 18.39 1.35
C ILE A 256 12.40 17.77 2.72
N ASN A 257 13.09 18.53 3.59
CA ASN A 257 13.42 18.16 4.97
C ASN A 257 12.50 18.77 6.01
#